data_AF-A0A4Q5WW60-F1
#
_entry.id   AF-A0A4Q5WW60-F1
#
_cell.length_a   1.000
_cell.length_b   1.000
_cell.length_c   1.000
_cell.angle_alpha   90.00
_cell.angle_beta   90.00
_cell.angle_gamma   90.00
#
_symmetry.space_group_name_H-M   'P 1'
#
loop_
_entity.id
_entity.type
_entity.pdbx_description
1 polymer ?
#
loop_
_entity_poly.entity_id
_entity_poly.type
_entity_poly.pdbx_seq_one_letter_code
_entity_poly.pdbx_strand_id
1 'polypeptide(L)'
;MQSFESLAQQFAARFDTDHFPAAPASLYDPNRYFLQLGGKRVRPVGVLMGNELFDEILDDAWAVATAVELFHNFTLIHDDIMDAAPLRRGKPTVHEQWG
;
A
#
# COMPACT_ATOMS: atom_id res chain seq x y z
N MET A 1 -7.54 6.59 -21.73
CA MET A 1 -6.82 5.59 -20.93
C MET A 1 -5.42 6.05 -20.68
N GLN A 2 -5.16 6.41 -19.44
CA GLN A 2 -3.83 6.78 -18.97
C GLN A 2 -2.91 5.56 -18.98
N SER A 3 -1.60 5.76 -19.14
CA SER A 3 -0.65 4.65 -19.05
C SER A 3 -0.56 4.13 -17.62
N PHE A 4 -0.20 2.84 -17.48
CA PHE A 4 0.08 2.24 -16.17
C PHE A 4 1.11 3.07 -15.38
N GLU A 5 2.19 3.50 -16.03
CA GLU A 5 3.25 4.29 -15.41
C GLU A 5 2.74 5.63 -14.89
N SER A 6 1.89 6.33 -15.68
CA SER A 6 1.27 7.59 -15.28
C SER A 6 0.37 7.41 -14.05
N LEU A 7 -0.51 6.41 -14.07
CA LEU A 7 -1.41 6.12 -12.94
C LEU A 7 -0.66 5.66 -11.70
N ALA A 8 0.40 4.85 -11.87
CA ALA A 8 1.25 4.40 -10.78
C ALA A 8 1.96 5.58 -10.10
N GLN A 9 2.48 6.53 -10.87
CA GLN A 9 3.13 7.72 -10.35
C GLN A 9 2.14 8.64 -9.62
N GLN A 10 0.96 8.87 -10.21
CA GLN A 10 -0.09 9.67 -9.58
C GLN A 10 -0.60 9.03 -8.29
N PHE A 11 -0.83 7.71 -8.30
CA PHE A 11 -1.24 6.98 -7.12
C PHE A 11 -0.17 7.05 -6.04
N ALA A 12 1.10 6.82 -6.37
CA ALA A 12 2.20 6.89 -5.41
C ALA A 12 2.28 8.29 -4.76
N ALA A 13 2.14 9.36 -5.54
CA ALA A 13 2.15 10.73 -5.00
C ALA A 13 0.95 11.00 -4.08
N ARG A 14 -0.24 10.49 -4.39
CA ARG A 14 -1.44 10.63 -3.53
C ARG A 14 -1.38 9.75 -2.29
N PHE A 15 -0.76 8.58 -2.41
CA PHE A 15 -0.63 7.60 -1.33
C PHE A 15 0.48 7.98 -0.34
N ASP A 16 1.40 8.87 -0.70
CA ASP A 16 2.49 9.33 0.16
C ASP A 16 2.01 10.35 1.20
N THR A 17 1.19 9.88 2.14
CA THR A 17 0.64 10.61 3.27
C THR A 17 0.65 9.72 4.52
N ASP A 18 0.50 10.31 5.71
CA ASP A 18 0.35 9.50 6.93
C ASP A 18 -1.07 8.92 7.02
N HIS A 19 -1.16 7.60 6.93
CA HIS A 19 -2.43 6.85 6.96
C HIS A 19 -2.88 6.49 8.37
N PHE A 20 -2.05 6.73 9.39
CA PHE A 20 -2.27 6.21 10.73
C PHE A 20 -2.26 7.30 11.81
N PRO A 21 -2.95 7.11 12.94
CA PRO A 21 -2.83 7.99 14.11
C PRO A 21 -1.43 7.96 14.75
N ALA A 22 -1.04 9.02 15.45
CA ALA A 22 0.27 9.10 16.09
C ALA A 22 0.45 8.16 17.30
N ALA A 23 -0.64 7.79 17.98
CA ALA A 23 -0.58 7.00 19.21
C ALA A 23 -1.64 5.87 19.24
N PRO A 24 -1.30 4.67 19.77
CA PRO A 24 -0.01 4.31 20.34
C PRO A 24 1.04 4.02 19.24
N ALA A 25 2.24 4.55 19.42
CA ALA A 25 3.34 4.42 18.46
C ALA A 25 3.69 2.96 18.18
N SER A 26 3.66 2.10 19.20
CA SER A 26 3.91 0.66 19.07
C SER A 26 2.96 -0.07 18.12
N LEU A 27 1.76 0.46 17.87
CA LEU A 27 0.80 -0.10 16.92
C LEU A 27 0.98 0.46 15.52
N TYR A 28 1.19 1.77 15.39
CA TYR A 28 1.14 2.44 14.09
C TYR A 28 2.50 2.60 13.40
N ASP A 29 3.61 2.64 14.15
CA ASP A 29 4.95 2.75 13.57
C ASP A 29 5.36 1.53 12.74
N PRO A 30 5.04 0.27 13.13
CA PRO A 30 5.31 -0.88 12.27
C PRO A 30 4.57 -0.80 10.93
N ASN A 31 3.32 -0.30 10.96
CA ASN A 31 2.51 -0.12 9.75
C ASN A 31 3.08 0.98 8.85
N ARG A 32 3.49 2.12 9.41
CA ARG A 32 4.18 3.20 8.67
C ARG A 32 5.45 2.68 8.00
N TYR A 33 6.28 1.96 8.75
CA TYR A 33 7.49 1.34 8.23
C TYR A 33 7.18 0.41 7.05
N PHE A 34 6.17 -0.45 7.19
CA PHE A 34 5.82 -1.41 6.14
C PHE A 34 5.40 -0.73 4.84
N LEU A 35 4.61 0.36 4.92
CA LEU A 35 4.20 1.12 3.73
C LEU A 35 5.38 1.79 2.99
N GLN A 36 6.49 2.09 3.68
CA GLN A 36 7.71 2.66 3.11
C GLN A 36 8.53 1.65 2.30
N LEU A 37 8.26 0.34 2.42
CA LEU A 37 8.95 -0.70 1.64
C LEU A 37 8.62 -0.64 0.14
N GLY A 38 7.72 0.26 -0.28
CA GLY A 38 7.47 0.64 -1.67
C GLY A 38 6.58 -0.35 -2.43
N GLY A 39 6.89 -0.61 -3.69
CA GLY A 39 6.23 -1.63 -4.51
C GLY A 39 5.80 -1.13 -5.88
N LYS A 40 5.33 -2.05 -6.72
CA LYS A 40 4.90 -1.74 -8.10
C LYS A 40 3.50 -1.11 -8.20
N ARG A 41 2.75 -1.06 -7.09
CA ARG A 41 1.39 -0.51 -7.01
C ARG A 41 0.41 -1.07 -8.06
N VAL A 42 0.58 -2.34 -8.43
CA VAL A 42 -0.21 -2.98 -9.51
C VAL A 42 -1.70 -3.03 -9.16
N ARG A 43 -2.04 -3.37 -7.91
CA ARG A 43 -3.42 -3.51 -7.43
C ARG A 43 -4.21 -2.19 -7.46
N PRO A 44 -3.74 -1.09 -6.83
CA PRO A 44 -4.44 0.19 -6.89
C PRO A 44 -4.52 0.74 -8.31
N VAL A 45 -3.49 0.58 -9.14
CA VAL A 45 -3.57 1.01 -10.55
C VAL A 45 -4.61 0.18 -11.33
N GLY A 46 -4.75 -1.12 -11.03
CA GLY A 46 -5.81 -1.94 -11.59
C GLY A 46 -7.22 -1.44 -11.24
N VAL A 47 -7.43 -0.92 -10.03
CA VAL A 47 -8.70 -0.26 -9.64
C VAL A 47 -8.96 0.96 -10.52
N LEU A 48 -7.96 1.84 -10.66
CA LEU A 48 -8.08 3.09 -11.42
C LEU A 48 -8.31 2.85 -12.91
N MET A 49 -7.55 1.92 -13.51
CA MET A 49 -7.73 1.51 -14.90
C MET A 49 -9.10 0.86 -15.10
N GLY A 50 -9.57 0.07 -14.13
CA GLY A 50 -10.91 -0.51 -14.14
C GLY A 50 -12.02 0.55 -14.14
N ASN A 51 -11.88 1.60 -13.33
CA ASN A 51 -12.79 2.75 -13.35
C ASN A 51 -12.76 3.48 -14.71
N GLU A 52 -11.57 3.75 -15.24
CA GLU A 52 -11.37 4.50 -16.49
C GLU A 52 -12.01 3.82 -17.73
N LEU A 53 -12.35 2.54 -17.64
CA LEU A 53 -13.11 1.84 -18.69
C LEU A 53 -14.56 2.31 -18.79
N PHE A 54 -15.11 2.88 -17.72
CA PHE A 54 -16.54 3.18 -17.61
C PHE A 54 -16.83 4.65 -17.29
N ASP A 55 -15.91 5.35 -16.60
CA ASP A 55 -16.10 6.77 -16.24
C ASP A 55 -14.76 7.49 -15.96
N GLU A 56 -14.82 8.80 -15.77
CA GLU A 56 -13.70 9.61 -15.30
C GLU A 56 -13.23 9.17 -13.90
N ILE A 57 -11.93 9.31 -13.63
CA ILE A 57 -11.36 8.94 -12.34
C ILE A 57 -11.52 10.11 -11.36
N LEU A 58 -12.55 10.02 -10.53
CA LEU A 58 -12.83 10.97 -9.45
C LEU A 58 -12.24 10.49 -8.11
N ASP A 59 -12.34 11.32 -7.07
CA ASP A 59 -11.69 11.09 -5.77
C ASP A 59 -12.14 9.81 -5.05
N ASP A 60 -13.34 9.31 -5.34
CA ASP A 60 -13.84 8.04 -4.83
C ASP A 60 -13.04 6.84 -5.35
N ALA A 61 -12.69 6.82 -6.64
CA ALA A 61 -11.85 5.77 -7.23
C ALA A 61 -10.45 5.76 -6.58
N TRP A 62 -9.90 6.94 -6.27
CA TRP A 62 -8.63 7.06 -5.54
C TRP A 62 -8.73 6.56 -4.09
N ALA A 63 -9.84 6.85 -3.40
CA ALA A 63 -10.08 6.34 -2.06
C ALA A 63 -10.16 4.80 -2.05
N VAL A 64 -10.85 4.20 -3.02
CA VAL A 64 -10.91 2.75 -3.18
C VAL A 64 -9.54 2.16 -3.50
N ALA A 65 -8.77 2.77 -4.40
CA ALA A 65 -7.41 2.34 -4.70
C ALA A 65 -6.51 2.36 -3.44
N THR A 66 -6.61 3.41 -2.62
CA THR A 66 -5.90 3.52 -1.33
C THR A 66 -6.32 2.41 -0.37
N ALA A 67 -7.62 2.15 -0.22
CA ALA A 67 -8.12 1.07 0.63
C ALA A 67 -7.60 -0.31 0.18
N VAL A 68 -7.56 -0.57 -1.13
CA VAL A 68 -7.03 -1.81 -1.70
C VAL A 68 -5.53 -1.97 -1.43
N GLU A 69 -4.75 -0.90 -1.55
CA GLU A 69 -3.31 -0.95 -1.26
C GLU A 69 -3.04 -1.15 0.24
N LEU A 70 -3.78 -0.48 1.12
CA LEU A 70 -3.68 -0.70 2.57
C LEU A 70 -4.04 -2.14 2.95
N PHE A 71 -5.15 -2.66 2.40
CA PHE A 71 -5.56 -4.04 2.62
C PHE A 71 -4.51 -5.04 2.11
N HIS A 72 -3.94 -4.80 0.93
CA HIS A 72 -2.86 -5.62 0.42
C HIS A 72 -1.63 -5.64 1.34
N ASN A 73 -1.23 -4.49 1.88
CA ASN A 73 -0.10 -4.42 2.81
C ASN A 73 -0.41 -5.16 4.12
N PHE A 74 -1.64 -5.07 4.62
CA PHE A 74 -2.11 -5.88 5.75
C PHE A 74 -1.90 -7.38 5.49
N THR A 75 -2.34 -7.90 4.34
CA THR A 75 -2.19 -9.34 4.06
C THR A 75 -0.71 -9.73 4.01
N LEU A 76 0.15 -8.90 3.43
CA LEU A 76 1.58 -9.18 3.35
C LEU A 76 2.28 -9.22 4.72
N ILE A 77 1.89 -8.35 5.66
CA ILE A 77 2.42 -8.40 7.03
C ILE A 77 2.06 -9.75 7.68
N HIS A 78 0.82 -10.20 7.50
CA HIS A 78 0.36 -11.47 8.03
C HIS A 78 1.03 -12.67 7.33
N ASP A 79 1.20 -12.60 6.00
CA ASP A 79 1.92 -13.62 5.23
C ASP A 79 3.37 -13.73 5.70
N ASP A 80 4.06 -12.61 5.89
CA ASP A 80 5.44 -12.60 6.37
C ASP A 80 5.56 -13.32 7.74
N ILE A 81 4.58 -13.13 8.64
CA ILE A 81 4.51 -13.83 9.94
C ILE A 81 4.27 -15.34 9.75
N MET A 82 3.26 -15.71 8.94
CA MET A 82 2.90 -17.11 8.71
C MET A 82 4.05 -17.90 8.07
N ASP A 83 4.81 -17.25 7.18
CA ASP A 83 5.93 -17.85 6.47
C ASP A 83 7.26 -17.78 7.24
N ALA A 84 7.28 -17.19 8.45
CA ALA A 84 8.50 -16.88 9.20
C ALA A 84 9.56 -16.19 8.33
N ALA A 85 9.11 -15.24 7.49
CA ALA A 85 9.96 -14.59 6.51
C ALA A 85 10.85 -13.55 7.19
N PRO A 86 12.19 -13.65 7.08
CA PRO A 86 13.07 -12.72 7.79
C PRO A 86 13.17 -11.36 7.09
N LEU A 87 12.92 -11.31 5.78
CA LEU A 87 13.14 -10.11 4.95
C LEU A 87 12.01 -9.89 3.94
N ARG A 88 11.60 -8.64 3.78
CA ARG A 88 10.74 -8.13 2.70
C ARG A 88 11.51 -7.09 1.89
N ARG A 89 11.74 -7.36 0.60
CA ARG A 89 12.47 -6.43 -0.32
C ARG A 89 13.83 -5.98 0.23
N GLY A 90 14.55 -6.90 0.88
CA GLY A 90 15.88 -6.64 1.45
C GLY A 90 15.87 -5.85 2.77
N LYS A 91 14.71 -5.67 3.40
CA LYS A 91 14.56 -5.04 4.73
C LYS A 91 13.93 -6.03 5.71
N PRO A 92 14.19 -5.94 7.03
CA PRO A 92 13.54 -6.78 8.04
C PRO A 92 12.02 -6.71 7.95
N THR A 93 11.34 -7.84 8.13
CA THR A 93 9.88 -7.89 8.24
C THR A 93 9.42 -7.30 9.58
N VAL A 94 8.13 -6.97 9.69
CA VAL A 94 7.58 -6.33 10.90
C VAL A 94 7.79 -7.19 12.15
N HIS A 95 7.54 -8.50 12.07
CA HIS A 95 7.69 -9.40 13.22
C HIS A 95 9.16 -9.60 13.62
N GLU A 96 10.09 -9.59 12.68
CA GLU A 96 11.53 -9.63 13.01
C GLU A 96 12.00 -8.35 13.72
N GLN A 97 11.43 -7.19 13.39
CA GLN A 97 11.85 -5.92 13.97
C GLN A 97 11.10 -5.54 15.26
N TRP A 98 9.85 -5.96 15.42
CA TRP A 98 9.00 -5.58 16.57
C TRP A 98 8.55 -6.74 17.48
N GLY A 99 8.74 -8.00 17.09
CA GLY A 99 8.36 -9.18 17.88
C GLY A 99 6.94 -9.64 17.60
#